data_AF-A0A7W1YDR4-F1
#
_entry.id   AF-A0A7W1YDR4-F1
#
_cell.length_a   1.000
_cell.length_b   1.000
_cell.length_c   1.000
_cell.angle_alpha   90.00
_cell.angle_beta   90.00
_cell.angle_gamma   90.00
#
_symmetry.space_group_name_H-M   'P 1'
#
loop_
_entity.id
_entity.type
_entity.pdbx_description
1 polymer ?
#
loop_
_entity_poly.entity_id
_entity_poly.type
_entity_poly.pdbx_seq_one_letter_code
_entity_poly.pdbx_strand_id
1 'polypeptide(L)'
;SAAETVVANPCQCALEVALGKKVLHAGDNLGFVLNLQHRRAETVQRGFVMTVVDTNGNTISTQQTTTYTLHQGDILHLSEAMLIPVGTAAGQYSLHLSITGMTDGMARTIAKFSVTP
;
A
#
# COMPACT_ATOMS: atom_id res chain seq x y z
N SER A 1 12.80 9.13 -11.57
CA SER A 1 11.71 8.89 -10.61
C SER A 1 10.39 8.84 -11.36
N ALA A 2 9.68 7.72 -11.27
CA ALA A 2 8.31 7.61 -11.80
C ALA A 2 7.48 6.94 -10.70
N ALA A 3 6.59 7.72 -10.09
CA ALA A 3 5.48 7.19 -9.30
C ALA A 3 4.49 6.57 -10.30
N GLU A 4 3.99 5.38 -9.99
CA GLU A 4 3.19 4.57 -10.90
C GLU A 4 1.70 4.94 -10.78
N THR A 5 1.07 5.08 -11.95
CA THR A 5 -0.32 5.40 -12.30
C THR A 5 -1.32 5.68 -11.17
N VAL A 6 -1.66 6.96 -11.01
CA VAL A 6 -2.86 7.43 -10.28
C VAL A 6 -4.10 7.09 -11.11
N VAL A 7 -4.88 6.09 -10.70
CA VAL A 7 -6.25 5.93 -11.21
C VAL A 7 -7.09 7.06 -10.65
N ALA A 8 -7.73 7.84 -11.53
CA ALA A 8 -8.59 8.96 -11.16
C ALA A 8 -9.60 8.53 -10.09
N ASN A 9 -9.48 9.13 -8.91
CA ASN A 9 -10.30 8.78 -7.75
C ASN A 9 -11.56 9.66 -7.74
N PRO A 10 -12.77 9.10 -7.96
CA PRO A 10 -14.01 9.83 -7.71
C PRO A 10 -14.22 10.12 -6.21
N CYS A 11 -13.47 9.47 -5.32
CA CYS A 11 -13.31 9.95 -3.95
C CYS A 11 -12.26 11.06 -3.89
N GLN A 12 -12.57 12.13 -3.17
CA GLN A 12 -11.71 13.31 -3.06
C GLN A 12 -10.38 13.03 -2.31
N CYS A 13 -10.04 11.79 -1.95
CA CYS A 13 -8.82 11.47 -1.21
C CYS A 13 -7.64 11.15 -2.13
N ALA A 14 -6.43 11.54 -1.74
CA ALA A 14 -5.19 11.16 -2.41
C ALA A 14 -4.44 10.15 -1.53
N LEU A 15 -4.06 9.00 -2.11
CA LEU A 15 -3.28 7.97 -1.42
C LEU A 15 -2.03 7.67 -2.23
N GLU A 16 -0.88 7.77 -1.59
CA GLU A 16 0.42 7.51 -2.19
C GLU A 16 1.19 6.53 -1.31
N VAL A 17 2.05 5.72 -1.95
CA VAL A 17 2.97 4.84 -1.25
C VAL A 17 4.37 4.96 -1.85
N ALA A 18 5.38 5.00 -0.99
CA ALA A 18 6.78 5.03 -1.38
C ALA A 18 7.53 3.89 -0.69
N LEU A 19 8.19 3.03 -1.47
CA LEU A 19 9.01 1.95 -0.92
C LEU A 19 10.36 2.52 -0.47
N GLY A 20 10.85 2.06 0.68
CA GLY A 20 12.20 2.40 1.17
C GLY A 20 13.31 1.77 0.33
N LYS A 21 13.03 0.60 -0.27
CA LYS A 21 13.91 -0.10 -1.22
C LYS A 21 13.08 -0.78 -2.30
N LYS A 22 13.66 -0.96 -3.49
CA LYS A 22 13.02 -1.66 -4.63
C LYS A 22 13.58 -3.06 -4.89
N VAL A 23 14.65 -3.45 -4.19
CA VAL A 23 15.28 -4.76 -4.29
C VAL A 23 15.51 -5.27 -2.88
N LEU A 24 15.08 -6.49 -2.61
CA LEU A 24 15.04 -7.14 -1.30
C LEU A 24 15.44 -8.61 -1.44
N HIS A 25 15.88 -9.22 -0.35
CA HIS A 25 16.00 -10.68 -0.25
C HIS A 25 14.76 -11.27 0.42
N ALA A 26 14.50 -12.57 0.19
CA ALA A 26 13.48 -13.27 0.95
C ALA A 26 13.85 -13.27 2.45
N GLY A 27 12.89 -12.99 3.32
CA GLY A 27 13.12 -12.78 4.75
C GLY A 27 13.41 -11.32 5.14
N ASP A 28 13.63 -10.41 4.18
CA ASP A 28 13.76 -8.98 4.47
C ASP A 28 12.40 -8.37 4.83
N ASN A 29 12.46 -7.23 5.52
CA ASN A 29 11.30 -6.35 5.68
C ASN A 29 11.22 -5.36 4.51
N LEU A 30 10.11 -5.40 3.77
CA LEU A 30 9.72 -4.36 2.84
C LEU A 30 9.22 -3.15 3.65
N GLY A 31 10.09 -2.16 3.85
CA GLY A 31 9.72 -0.87 4.44
C GLY A 31 9.05 0.03 3.40
N PHE A 32 7.97 0.71 3.80
CA PHE A 32 7.27 1.67 2.95
C PHE A 32 6.61 2.79 3.77
N VAL A 33 6.36 3.90 3.09
CA VAL A 33 5.69 5.07 3.63
C VAL A 33 4.38 5.28 2.89
N LEU A 34 3.29 5.39 3.64
CA LEU A 34 1.96 5.71 3.17
C LEU A 34 1.66 7.18 3.46
N ASN A 35 1.18 7.90 2.44
CA ASN A 35 0.65 9.25 2.58
C ASN A 35 -0.80 9.27 2.13
N LEU A 36 -1.71 9.57 3.05
CA LEU A 36 -3.12 9.81 2.74
C LEU A 36 -3.44 11.28 2.99
N GLN A 37 -4.10 11.93 2.04
CA GLN A 37 -4.82 13.16 2.26
C GLN A 37 -6.33 12.87 2.18
N HIS A 38 -7.04 13.01 3.29
CA HIS A 38 -8.48 12.87 3.33
C HIS A 38 -9.14 14.19 2.94
N ARG A 39 -9.98 14.19 1.91
CA ARG A 39 -10.71 15.42 1.51
C ARG A 39 -12.22 15.29 1.50
N ARG A 40 -12.77 14.13 1.87
CA ARG A 40 -14.23 13.99 2.04
C ARG A 40 -14.68 14.83 3.23
N ALA A 41 -15.87 15.43 3.12
CA ALA A 41 -16.48 16.21 4.20
C ALA A 41 -16.81 15.36 5.44
N GLU A 42 -17.03 14.06 5.25
CA GLU A 42 -17.41 13.14 6.33
C GLU A 42 -16.18 12.68 7.13
N THR A 43 -16.36 12.60 8.45
CA THR A 43 -15.44 11.87 9.33
C THR A 43 -15.60 10.37 9.10
N VAL A 44 -14.50 9.67 8.85
CA VAL A 44 -14.49 8.22 8.63
C VAL A 44 -13.53 7.51 9.56
N GLN A 45 -13.86 6.28 9.94
CA GLN A 45 -12.96 5.40 10.69
C GLN A 45 -12.48 4.27 9.78
N ARG A 46 -11.21 4.30 9.37
CA ARG A 46 -10.68 3.36 8.38
C ARG A 46 -9.27 2.89 8.69
N GLY A 47 -9.00 1.62 8.43
CA GLY A 47 -7.66 1.06 8.37
C GLY A 47 -7.20 0.91 6.91
N PHE A 48 -5.98 0.40 6.75
CA PHE A 48 -5.38 0.11 5.45
C PHE A 48 -5.04 -1.37 5.35
N VAL A 49 -5.23 -1.92 4.16
CA VAL A 49 -4.84 -3.29 3.81
C VAL A 49 -3.71 -3.21 2.79
N MET A 50 -2.60 -3.85 3.14
CA MET A 50 -1.42 -4.00 2.32
C MET A 50 -1.31 -5.45 1.89
N THR A 51 -1.21 -5.68 0.58
CA THR A 51 -1.09 -7.03 0.02
C THR A 51 0.08 -7.06 -0.95
N VAL A 52 1.03 -7.96 -0.72
CA VAL A 52 2.07 -8.26 -1.72
C VAL A 52 1.59 -9.38 -2.61
N VAL A 53 1.64 -9.15 -3.91
CA VAL A 53 1.31 -10.13 -4.94
C VAL A 53 2.49 -10.38 -5.88
N ASP A 54 2.59 -11.60 -6.40
CA ASP A 54 3.49 -11.93 -7.50
C ASP A 54 2.93 -11.46 -8.85
N THR A 55 3.68 -11.69 -9.94
CA THR A 55 3.26 -11.34 -11.30
C THR A 55 2.04 -12.11 -11.81
N ASN A 56 1.70 -13.23 -11.18
CA ASN A 56 0.52 -14.04 -11.51
C ASN A 56 -0.71 -13.58 -10.72
N GLY A 57 -0.56 -12.60 -9.82
CA GLY A 57 -1.60 -12.12 -8.92
C GLY A 57 -1.78 -12.99 -7.66
N ASN A 58 -0.88 -13.94 -7.39
CA ASN A 58 -0.93 -14.73 -6.17
C ASN A 58 -0.52 -13.87 -4.99
N THR A 59 -1.30 -13.93 -3.91
CA THR A 59 -0.97 -13.24 -2.67
C THR A 59 0.16 -13.98 -1.94
N ILE A 60 1.20 -13.23 -1.59
CA ILE A 60 2.35 -13.72 -0.85
C ILE A 60 2.25 -13.36 0.63
N SER A 61 1.77 -12.15 0.92
CA SER A 61 1.63 -11.65 2.28
C SER A 61 0.56 -10.56 2.32
N THR A 62 -0.17 -10.49 3.43
CA THR A 62 -1.17 -9.45 3.69
C THR A 62 -1.00 -8.93 5.11
N GLN A 63 -1.02 -7.61 5.25
CA GLN A 63 -1.00 -6.91 6.53
C GLN A 63 -2.12 -5.89 6.57
N GLN A 64 -2.71 -5.68 7.75
CA GLN A 64 -3.70 -4.64 7.97
C GLN A 64 -3.26 -3.75 9.13
N THR A 65 -3.46 -2.43 8.99
CA THR A 65 -3.22 -1.48 10.09
C THR A 65 -4.36 -1.49 11.09
N THR A 66 -4.16 -0.81 12.21
CA THR A 66 -5.29 -0.34 13.04
C THR A 66 -6.18 0.63 12.26
N THR A 67 -7.33 0.96 12.84
CA THR A 67 -8.28 1.92 12.30
C THR A 67 -7.93 3.34 12.79
N TYR A 68 -7.99 4.31 11.88
CA TYR A 68 -7.77 5.73 12.17
C TYR A 68 -9.07 6.51 11.95
N THR A 69 -9.34 7.47 12.83
CA THR A 69 -10.43 8.45 12.62
C THR A 69 -9.87 9.60 11.79
N LEU A 70 -10.48 9.88 10.65
CA LEU A 70 -10.03 10.84 9.64
C LEU A 70 -11.10 11.90 9.42
N HIS A 71 -10.75 13.16 9.61
CA HIS A 71 -11.57 14.35 9.37
C HIS A 71 -11.17 15.03 8.07
N GLN A 72 -12.09 15.79 7.48
CA GLN A 72 -11.82 16.51 6.23
C GLN A 72 -10.55 17.37 6.36
N GLY A 73 -9.61 17.18 5.43
CA GLY A 73 -8.35 17.90 5.39
C GLY A 73 -7.20 17.20 6.11
N ASP A 74 -7.47 16.13 6.89
CA ASP A 74 -6.43 15.38 7.58
C ASP A 74 -5.41 14.81 6.59
N ILE A 75 -4.14 14.90 6.99
CA ILE A 75 -3.02 14.25 6.33
C ILE A 75 -2.49 13.19 7.28
N LEU A 76 -2.49 11.94 6.82
CA LEU A 76 -1.95 10.81 7.56
C LEU A 76 -0.66 10.33 6.90
N HIS A 77 0.39 10.24 7.69
CA HIS A 77 1.71 9.73 7.29
C HIS A 77 2.03 8.50 8.13
N LEU A 78 2.16 7.33 7.51
CA LEU A 78 2.47 6.08 8.20
C LEU A 78 3.75 5.48 7.61
N SER A 79 4.69 5.14 8.48
CA SER A 79 5.86 4.33 8.13
C SER A 79 5.60 2.91 8.61
N GLU A 80 5.53 1.98 7.68
CA GLU A 80 5.20 0.58 7.94
C GLU A 80 6.28 -0.32 7.35
N ALA A 81 6.36 -1.53 7.86
CA ALA A 81 7.22 -2.56 7.33
C ALA A 81 6.47 -3.89 7.30
N MET A 82 6.65 -4.65 6.23
CA MET A 82 6.05 -5.96 6.08
C MET A 82 7.12 -6.99 5.74
N LEU A 83 7.10 -8.11 6.46
CA LEU A 83 8.03 -9.22 6.22
C LEU A 83 7.72 -9.88 4.87
N ILE A 84 8.75 -10.03 4.03
CA ILE A 84 8.70 -10.89 2.85
C ILE A 84 9.01 -12.31 3.31
N PRO A 85 8.10 -13.30 3.13
CA PRO A 85 8.30 -14.65 3.64
C PRO A 85 9.62 -15.27 3.18
N VAL A 86 10.27 -16.00 4.11
CA VAL A 86 11.42 -16.84 3.78
C VAL A 86 10.98 -17.88 2.74
N GLY A 87 11.74 -18.03 1.65
CA GLY A 87 11.38 -18.91 0.53
C GLY A 87 10.54 -18.25 -0.58
N THR A 88 10.27 -16.94 -0.49
CA THR A 88 9.74 -16.18 -1.63
C THR A 88 10.71 -16.30 -2.80
N ALA A 89 10.20 -16.70 -3.96
CA ALA A 89 11.01 -16.87 -5.16
C ALA A 89 11.62 -15.54 -5.62
N ALA A 90 12.75 -15.60 -6.32
CA ALA A 90 13.28 -14.43 -7.00
C ALA A 90 12.31 -14.00 -8.12
N GLY A 91 12.06 -12.70 -8.25
CA GLY A 91 11.08 -12.20 -9.21
C GLY A 91 10.61 -10.78 -8.95
N GLN A 92 9.59 -10.37 -9.71
CA GLN A 92 8.92 -9.08 -9.56
C GLN A 92 7.65 -9.24 -8.72
N TYR A 93 7.40 -8.25 -7.88
CA TYR A 93 6.28 -8.22 -6.96
C TYR A 93 5.66 -6.83 -6.92
N SER A 94 4.40 -6.78 -6.52
CA SER A 94 3.66 -5.53 -6.35
C SER A 94 3.10 -5.45 -4.94
N LEU A 95 3.33 -4.33 -4.26
CA LEU A 95 2.63 -3.94 -3.04
C LEU A 95 1.35 -3.21 -3.44
N HIS A 96 0.21 -3.81 -3.15
CA HIS A 96 -1.11 -3.22 -3.31
C HIS A 96 -1.54 -2.62 -1.98
N LEU A 97 -1.88 -1.33 -2.00
CA LEU A 97 -2.43 -0.63 -0.84
C LEU A 97 -3.88 -0.24 -1.11
N SER A 98 -4.75 -0.56 -0.16
CA SER A 98 -6.17 -0.22 -0.19
C SER A 98 -6.68 0.16 1.20
N ILE A 99 -7.85 0.78 1.26
CA ILE A 99 -8.50 1.20 2.51
C ILE A 99 -9.58 0.16 2.88
N THR A 100 -9.63 -0.27 4.15
CA THR A 100 -10.53 -1.34 4.61
C THR A 100 -12.00 -0.95 4.43
N GLY A 101 -12.85 -1.92 4.00
CA GLY A 101 -14.30 -1.74 3.92
C GLY A 101 -14.76 -0.86 2.75
N MET A 102 -13.95 -0.77 1.68
CA MET A 102 -14.25 0.05 0.51
C MET A 102 -14.21 -0.78 -0.78
N THR A 103 -15.33 -0.83 -1.50
CA THR A 103 -15.43 -1.37 -2.87
C THR A 103 -15.22 -0.28 -3.93
N ASP A 104 -15.16 -0.69 -5.19
CA ASP A 104 -14.59 0.01 -6.36
C ASP A 104 -14.81 1.52 -6.47
N GLY A 105 -13.76 2.22 -6.95
CA GLY A 105 -13.77 3.68 -7.16
C GLY A 105 -13.03 4.51 -6.10
N MET A 106 -12.12 3.92 -5.31
CA MET A 106 -11.37 4.64 -4.26
C MET A 106 -9.85 4.56 -4.42
N ALA A 107 -9.14 5.44 -3.71
CA ALA A 107 -7.69 5.57 -3.72
C ALA A 107 -7.03 4.21 -3.44
N ARG A 108 -6.43 3.65 -4.47
CA ARG A 108 -5.56 2.47 -4.42
C ARG A 108 -4.24 2.92 -5.02
N THR A 109 -3.15 2.41 -4.49
CA THR A 109 -1.84 2.65 -5.07
C THR A 109 -1.08 1.34 -5.10
N ILE A 110 -0.23 1.21 -6.11
CA ILE A 110 0.59 0.03 -6.34
C ILE A 110 2.04 0.50 -6.39
N ALA A 111 2.93 -0.22 -5.73
CA ALA A 111 4.36 -0.03 -5.89
C ALA A 111 5.07 -1.34 -6.18
N LYS A 112 5.94 -1.33 -7.19
CA LYS A 112 6.67 -2.51 -7.64
C LYS A 112 8.05 -2.61 -7.00
N PHE A 113 8.45 -3.85 -6.73
CA PHE A 113 9.78 -4.20 -6.23
C PHE A 113 10.20 -5.58 -6.73
N SER A 114 11.47 -5.93 -6.51
CA SER A 114 12.03 -7.23 -6.88
C SER A 114 12.56 -7.96 -5.65
N VAL A 115 12.39 -9.28 -5.63
CA VAL A 115 13.08 -10.17 -4.71
C VAL A 115 14.24 -10.82 -5.44
N THR A 116 15.42 -10.78 -4.84
CA THR A 116 16.63 -11.45 -5.31
C THR A 116 16.96 -12.65 -4.44
N PRO A 117 17.71 -13.64 -4.97
CA PRO A 117 18.20 -14.79 -4.20
C PRO A 117 18.93 -14.37 -2.92
#